data_AF-D3IPR5-F1
#
_entry.id   AF-D3IPR5-F1
#
_cell.length_a   1.000
_cell.length_b   1.000
_cell.length_c   1.000
_cell.angle_alpha   90.00
_cell.angle_beta   90.00
_cell.angle_gamma   90.00
#
_symmetry.space_group_name_H-M   'P 1'
#
loop_
_entity.id
_entity.type
_entity.pdbx_description
1 polymer ?
#
loop_
_entity_poly.entity_id
_entity_poly.type
_entity_poly.pdbx_seq_one_letter_code
_entity_poly.pdbx_strand_id
1 'polypeptide(L)'
;HRIVLSHMKDQHRGIRTVREEFAVSEKNSRITIKRQAPAYRETTQSNTNLAYTGKDLGFVEKLDANAYVLEKKRYSADDKDNGYAGNVKGPNHTRITTRGMNFNFDSRLAEQTLLKYGINYRHQEIKPQAFLNSQFKIEDKKDATDEEKKKNRDNENIAKAYRLTNPTKTDTGAYIEAIHEIDGFTLTGGLRYDRFKVKTHDGKTVSSSNLNPSFGVIWQPHEHWSFSASHNYASRSPRLYDALQTHGKRGIISIADGTKAERARNTEIGFNYNNGTFAANGSYFWQTIKDALANPQNRHESTTAVREAVNAGYIKN
;
A
#
# COMPACT_ATOMS: atom_id res chain seq x y z
N HIS A 1 6.43 9.52 31.80
CA HIS A 1 6.63 8.73 30.56
C HIS A 1 5.71 7.51 30.56
N ARG A 2 5.34 6.98 29.39
CA ARG A 2 4.49 5.79 29.22
C ARG A 2 5.09 4.85 28.19
N ILE A 3 5.18 3.56 28.52
CA ILE A 3 5.55 2.49 27.59
C ILE A 3 4.36 1.52 27.49
N VAL A 4 4.01 1.10 26.28
CA VAL A 4 2.92 0.15 26.03
C VAL A 4 3.40 -0.91 25.07
N LEU A 5 3.34 -2.17 25.48
CA LEU A 5 3.42 -3.31 24.59
C LEU A 5 1.99 -3.81 24.34
N SER A 6 1.59 -3.91 23.07
CA SER A 6 0.28 -4.44 22.69
C SER A 6 0.40 -5.51 21.61
N HIS A 7 -0.53 -6.47 21.67
CA HIS A 7 -0.68 -7.49 20.64
C HIS A 7 -2.16 -7.59 20.23
N MET A 8 -2.42 -7.52 18.93
CA MET A 8 -3.72 -7.77 18.32
C MET A 8 -3.61 -8.97 17.39
N LYS A 9 -4.63 -9.82 17.40
CA LYS A 9 -4.83 -10.85 16.37
C LYS A 9 -6.30 -10.90 15.98
N ASP A 10 -6.55 -10.60 14.70
CA ASP A 10 -7.85 -10.74 14.07
C ASP A 10 -7.81 -11.92 13.09
N GLN A 11 -8.87 -12.71 13.05
CA GLN A 11 -8.93 -13.92 12.25
C GLN A 11 -10.33 -14.22 11.73
N HIS A 12 -10.40 -14.50 10.42
CA HIS A 12 -11.61 -14.98 9.77
C HIS A 12 -11.38 -16.38 9.23
N ARG A 13 -12.31 -17.31 9.50
CA ARG A 13 -12.22 -18.72 9.10
C ARG A 13 -13.52 -19.19 8.49
N GLY A 14 -13.45 -20.17 7.60
CA GLY A 14 -14.62 -20.88 7.07
C GLY A 14 -14.39 -21.40 5.66
N ILE A 15 -15.45 -21.95 5.06
CA ILE A 15 -15.47 -22.22 3.63
C ILE A 15 -15.69 -20.89 2.92
N ARG A 16 -14.70 -20.43 2.14
CA ARG A 16 -14.71 -19.11 1.52
C ARG A 16 -14.34 -19.21 0.06
N THR A 17 -14.85 -18.32 -0.77
CA THR A 17 -14.46 -18.19 -2.18
C THR A 17 -13.08 -17.55 -2.32
N VAL A 18 -12.45 -17.67 -3.49
CA VAL A 18 -11.15 -17.03 -3.75
C VAL A 18 -11.28 -15.51 -3.80
N ARG A 19 -12.38 -15.02 -4.37
CA ARG A 19 -12.75 -13.60 -4.41
C ARG A 19 -14.05 -13.45 -3.63
N GLU A 20 -13.95 -12.88 -2.44
CA GLU A 20 -15.04 -12.81 -1.46
C GLU A 20 -15.99 -11.65 -1.76
N GLU A 21 -15.56 -10.70 -2.60
CA GLU A 21 -16.28 -9.50 -2.99
C GLU A 21 -17.27 -9.70 -4.15
N PHE A 22 -17.29 -10.87 -4.78
CA PHE A 22 -18.18 -11.15 -5.92
C PHE A 22 -19.29 -12.12 -5.56
N ALA A 23 -20.53 -11.67 -5.75
CA ALA A 23 -21.69 -12.56 -5.77
C ALA A 23 -21.55 -13.59 -6.91
N VAL A 24 -21.77 -14.86 -6.58
CA VAL A 24 -21.85 -15.93 -7.58
C VAL A 24 -23.17 -15.78 -8.31
N SER A 25 -23.16 -15.69 -9.64
CA SER A 25 -24.38 -15.65 -10.44
C SER A 25 -24.54 -16.93 -11.28
N GLU A 26 -25.69 -17.06 -11.95
CA GLU A 26 -26.17 -18.28 -12.61
C GLU A 26 -25.21 -18.90 -13.65
N LYS A 27 -25.58 -20.10 -14.12
CA LYS A 27 -24.77 -21.07 -14.88
C LYS A 27 -23.93 -20.52 -16.06
N ASN A 28 -24.23 -19.35 -16.60
CA ASN A 28 -23.52 -18.73 -17.74
C ASN A 28 -22.70 -17.47 -17.40
N SER A 29 -22.48 -17.17 -16.12
CA SER A 29 -21.63 -16.03 -15.74
C SER A 29 -20.14 -16.38 -15.75
N ARG A 30 -19.27 -15.38 -15.91
CA ARG A 30 -17.81 -15.55 -15.73
C ARG A 30 -17.43 -15.86 -14.27
N ILE A 31 -18.38 -15.75 -13.33
CA ILE A 31 -18.21 -15.87 -11.88
C ILE A 31 -19.07 -17.04 -11.37
N THR A 32 -18.65 -18.27 -11.66
CA THR A 32 -19.30 -19.49 -11.17
C THR A 32 -18.68 -19.99 -9.86
N ILE A 33 -19.42 -20.79 -9.09
CA ILE A 33 -18.92 -21.40 -7.85
C ILE A 33 -17.65 -22.23 -8.10
N LYS A 34 -17.57 -22.95 -9.22
CA LYS A 34 -16.41 -23.73 -9.63
C LYS A 34 -15.16 -22.85 -9.79
N ARG A 35 -15.30 -21.67 -10.44
CA ARG A 35 -14.20 -20.72 -10.61
C ARG A 35 -13.83 -19.98 -9.33
N GLN A 36 -14.77 -19.89 -8.39
CA GLN A 36 -14.53 -19.33 -7.07
C GLN A 36 -13.87 -20.31 -6.10
N ALA A 37 -13.70 -21.58 -6.50
CA ALA A 37 -12.93 -22.62 -5.81
C ALA A 37 -13.08 -22.55 -4.27
N PRO A 38 -14.30 -22.74 -3.73
CA PRO A 38 -14.52 -22.66 -2.30
C PRO A 38 -13.67 -23.71 -1.58
N ALA A 39 -12.96 -23.27 -0.55
CA ALA A 39 -12.14 -24.13 0.28
C ALA A 39 -12.15 -23.61 1.72
N TYR A 40 -11.81 -24.46 2.68
CA TYR A 40 -11.56 -23.99 4.04
C TYR A 40 -10.35 -23.06 4.04
N ARG A 41 -10.55 -21.82 4.46
CA ARG A 41 -9.55 -20.76 4.44
C ARG A 41 -9.53 -20.03 5.76
N GLU A 42 -8.33 -19.61 6.14
CA GLU A 42 -8.13 -18.70 7.26
C GLU A 42 -7.36 -17.48 6.78
N THR A 43 -7.87 -16.29 7.07
CA THR A 43 -7.11 -15.04 6.96
C THR A 43 -6.83 -14.53 8.36
N THR A 44 -5.59 -14.12 8.62
CA THR A 44 -5.19 -13.60 9.93
C THR A 44 -4.43 -12.30 9.74
N GLN A 45 -4.77 -11.30 10.55
CA GLN A 45 -3.97 -10.10 10.73
C GLN A 45 -3.48 -10.09 12.17
N SER A 46 -2.17 -10.03 12.37
CA SER A 46 -1.56 -9.88 13.70
C SER A 46 -0.71 -8.63 13.74
N ASN A 47 -0.72 -7.92 14.87
CA ASN A 47 0.12 -6.75 15.08
C ASN A 47 0.71 -6.79 16.49
N THR A 48 2.03 -6.85 16.59
CA THR A 48 2.75 -6.66 17.86
C THR A 48 3.40 -5.28 17.80
N ASN A 49 3.06 -4.41 18.75
CA ASN A 49 3.46 -3.01 18.75
C ASN A 49 4.02 -2.60 20.11
N LEU A 50 5.23 -2.04 20.11
CA LEU A 50 5.83 -1.35 21.24
C LEU A 50 5.70 0.15 21.01
N ALA A 51 5.05 0.86 21.94
CA ALA A 51 4.88 2.31 21.89
C ALA A 51 5.50 2.97 23.12
N TYR A 52 6.06 4.16 22.92
CA TYR A 52 6.60 5.04 23.94
C TYR A 52 6.03 6.44 23.76
N THR A 53 5.57 7.03 24.87
CA THR A 53 5.21 8.45 24.95
C THR A 53 5.99 9.10 26.09
N GLY A 54 6.82 10.07 25.74
CA GLY A 54 7.54 10.94 26.67
C GLY A 54 7.02 12.36 26.59
N LYS A 55 7.06 13.06 27.72
CA LYS A 55 6.81 14.50 27.84
C LYS A 55 7.97 15.13 28.60
N ASP A 56 8.19 16.42 28.39
CA ASP A 56 9.15 17.25 29.14
C ASP A 56 10.59 16.69 29.10
N LEU A 57 11.04 16.33 27.89
CA LEU A 57 12.35 15.72 27.62
C LEU A 57 13.42 16.77 27.28
N GLY A 58 13.48 17.86 28.04
CA GLY A 58 14.35 19.01 27.77
C GLY A 58 13.81 19.86 26.63
N PHE A 59 14.56 20.01 25.52
CA PHE A 59 14.12 20.80 24.36
C PHE A 59 12.96 20.15 23.58
N VAL A 60 12.68 18.86 23.84
CA VAL A 60 11.54 18.14 23.28
C VAL A 60 10.40 18.15 24.29
N GLU A 61 9.32 18.86 23.97
CA GLU A 61 8.10 18.91 24.78
C GLU A 61 7.41 17.54 24.81
N LYS A 62 7.35 16.85 23.66
CA LYS A 62 6.70 15.54 23.55
C LYS A 62 7.39 14.66 22.51
N LEU A 63 7.54 13.38 22.84
CA LEU A 63 7.99 12.32 21.93
C LEU A 63 6.97 11.19 21.90
N ASP A 64 6.40 10.91 20.74
CA ASP A 64 5.63 9.70 20.46
C ASP A 64 6.41 8.80 19.50
N ALA A 65 6.79 7.61 19.97
CA ALA A 65 7.50 6.63 19.17
C ALA A 65 6.78 5.28 19.19
N ASN A 66 6.82 4.55 18.08
CA ASN A 66 6.42 3.15 18.06
C ASN A 66 7.26 2.30 17.13
N ALA A 67 7.40 1.02 17.45
CA ALA A 67 7.97 -0.02 16.62
C ALA A 67 7.01 -1.20 16.56
N TYR A 68 6.75 -1.73 15.37
CA TYR A 68 5.75 -2.77 15.19
C TYR A 68 6.14 -3.83 14.17
N VAL A 69 5.56 -5.01 14.36
CA VAL A 69 5.55 -6.10 13.37
C VAL A 69 4.10 -6.49 13.11
N LEU A 70 3.66 -6.25 11.88
CA LEU A 70 2.34 -6.58 11.37
C LEU A 70 2.46 -7.75 10.39
N GLU A 71 1.73 -8.82 10.65
CA GLU A 71 1.69 -10.03 9.82
C GLU A 71 0.29 -10.19 9.23
N LYS A 72 0.19 -10.29 7.90
CA LYS A 72 -1.03 -10.75 7.22
C LYS A 72 -0.77 -12.15 6.69
N LYS A 73 -1.59 -13.11 7.08
CA LYS A 73 -1.46 -14.51 6.65
C LYS A 73 -2.74 -14.95 5.95
N ARG A 74 -2.57 -15.78 4.92
CA ARG A 74 -3.62 -16.56 4.29
C ARG A 74 -3.23 -18.02 4.37
N TYR A 75 -4.12 -18.84 4.90
CA TYR A 75 -4.07 -20.30 4.83
C TYR A 75 -5.25 -20.78 3.98
N SER A 76 -5.01 -21.78 3.13
CA SER A 76 -6.04 -22.56 2.44
C SER A 76 -5.77 -24.03 2.70
N ALA A 77 -6.79 -24.80 3.07
CA ALA A 77 -6.65 -26.25 3.25
C ALA A 77 -6.33 -26.96 1.92
N ASP A 78 -6.86 -26.44 0.82
CA ASP A 78 -6.54 -26.89 -0.54
C ASP A 78 -6.68 -25.71 -1.51
N ASP A 79 -5.71 -25.52 -2.40
CA ASP A 79 -5.74 -24.50 -3.46
C ASP A 79 -5.69 -25.14 -4.86
N LYS A 80 -5.92 -26.46 -5.00
CA LYS A 80 -5.84 -27.17 -6.30
C LYS A 80 -6.69 -26.55 -7.41
N ASP A 81 -7.86 -26.02 -7.07
CA ASP A 81 -8.79 -25.40 -8.02
C ASP A 81 -8.61 -23.87 -8.10
N ASN A 82 -7.70 -23.31 -7.31
CA ASN A 82 -7.41 -21.88 -7.28
C ASN A 82 -6.22 -21.53 -8.18
N GLY A 83 -6.53 -21.09 -9.40
CA GLY A 83 -5.51 -20.65 -10.36
C GLY A 83 -4.70 -19.43 -9.92
N TYR A 84 -5.22 -18.56 -9.03
CA TYR A 84 -4.49 -17.40 -8.51
C TYR A 84 -3.40 -17.81 -7.53
N ALA A 85 -3.62 -18.89 -6.79
CA ALA A 85 -2.66 -19.47 -5.85
C ALA A 85 -1.72 -20.50 -6.51
N GLY A 86 -1.82 -20.67 -7.83
CA GLY A 86 -1.00 -21.59 -8.59
C GLY A 86 -1.45 -23.06 -8.54
N ASN A 87 -2.71 -23.34 -8.19
CA ASN A 87 -3.26 -24.70 -8.15
C ASN A 87 -2.49 -25.64 -7.21
N VAL A 88 -1.96 -25.11 -6.09
CA VAL A 88 -1.22 -25.89 -5.10
C VAL A 88 -2.15 -26.92 -4.47
N LYS A 89 -1.83 -28.20 -4.58
CA LYS A 89 -2.60 -29.29 -3.96
C LYS A 89 -2.35 -29.31 -2.45
N GLY A 90 -3.43 -29.33 -1.68
CA GLY A 90 -3.37 -29.38 -0.22
C GLY A 90 -3.00 -28.04 0.42
N PRO A 91 -2.52 -28.06 1.69
CA PRO A 91 -2.29 -26.86 2.47
C PRO A 91 -1.37 -25.84 1.78
N ASN A 92 -1.85 -24.59 1.69
CA ASN A 92 -1.11 -23.49 1.10
C ASN A 92 -1.09 -22.25 2.01
N HIS A 93 0.09 -21.68 2.23
CA HIS A 93 0.32 -20.54 3.10
C HIS A 93 0.91 -19.35 2.33
N THR A 94 0.39 -18.16 2.59
CA THR A 94 0.95 -16.90 2.08
C THR A 94 1.04 -15.92 3.22
N ARG A 95 2.15 -15.19 3.31
CA ARG A 95 2.40 -14.23 4.38
C ARG A 95 2.90 -12.90 3.83
N ILE A 96 2.44 -11.81 4.43
CA ILE A 96 3.00 -10.47 4.24
C ILE A 96 3.46 -10.00 5.62
N THR A 97 4.77 -9.80 5.77
CA THR A 97 5.36 -9.25 6.99
C THR A 97 5.65 -7.78 6.76
N THR A 98 5.16 -6.92 7.64
CA THR A 98 5.44 -5.50 7.66
C THR A 98 6.10 -5.14 8.98
N ARG A 99 7.31 -4.59 8.93
CA ARG A 99 8.01 -4.03 10.09
C ARG A 99 8.03 -2.53 9.94
N GLY A 100 7.73 -1.79 10.98
CA GLY A 100 7.78 -0.34 10.90
C GLY A 100 8.15 0.31 12.21
N MET A 101 8.66 1.53 12.10
CA MET A 101 9.04 2.38 13.22
C MET A 101 8.67 3.82 12.89
N ASN A 102 8.16 4.55 13.88
CA ASN A 102 7.93 5.98 13.78
C ASN A 102 8.48 6.67 15.03
N PHE A 103 9.09 7.83 14.83
CA PHE A 103 9.53 8.73 15.88
C PHE A 103 9.00 10.12 15.55
N ASN A 104 8.17 10.69 16.43
CA ASN A 104 7.50 11.96 16.24
C ASN A 104 7.83 12.85 17.45
N PHE A 105 8.48 13.98 17.19
CA PHE A 105 8.94 14.92 18.18
C PHE A 105 8.16 16.22 18.04
N ASP A 106 7.79 16.79 19.17
CA ASP A 106 7.21 18.12 19.27
C ASP A 106 8.15 18.98 20.14
N SER A 107 8.56 20.14 19.64
CA SER A 107 9.43 21.10 20.33
C SER A 107 8.81 22.50 20.26
N ARG A 108 8.57 23.10 21.42
CA ARG A 108 8.02 24.46 21.49
C ARG A 108 9.11 25.49 21.20
N LEU A 109 8.94 26.28 20.14
CA LEU A 109 9.87 27.34 19.76
C LEU A 109 9.52 28.67 20.43
N ALA A 110 8.22 28.91 20.62
CA ALA A 110 7.66 30.05 21.34
C ALA A 110 6.30 29.63 21.94
N GLU A 111 5.70 30.45 22.79
CA GLU A 111 4.44 30.15 23.48
C GLU A 111 3.35 29.62 22.52
N GLN A 112 3.22 30.26 21.36
CA GLN A 112 2.25 29.96 20.31
C GLN A 112 2.86 29.29 19.06
N THR A 113 4.09 28.76 19.14
CA THR A 113 4.76 28.12 17.99
C THR A 113 5.31 26.75 18.33
N LEU A 114 4.76 25.72 17.70
CA LEU A 114 5.18 24.34 17.84
C LEU A 114 5.91 23.86 16.58
N LEU A 115 7.08 23.27 16.76
CA LEU A 115 7.79 22.56 15.70
C LEU A 115 7.62 21.06 15.89
N LYS A 116 7.03 20.39 14.90
CA LYS A 116 6.91 18.95 14.81
C LYS A 116 7.93 18.42 13.81
N TYR A 117 8.64 17.36 14.16
CA TYR A 117 9.56 16.70 13.24
C TYR A 117 9.65 15.22 13.55
N GLY A 118 10.03 14.42 12.56
CA GLY A 118 10.06 12.99 12.77
C GLY A 118 10.51 12.17 11.59
N ILE A 119 10.59 10.87 11.84
CA ILE A 119 11.05 9.87 10.89
C ILE A 119 10.05 8.71 10.85
N ASN A 120 9.73 8.26 9.65
CA ASN A 120 8.94 7.07 9.39
C ASN A 120 9.79 6.03 8.66
N TYR A 121 9.76 4.79 9.12
CA TYR A 121 10.35 3.64 8.44
C TYR A 121 9.32 2.53 8.32
N ARG A 122 9.21 1.93 7.13
CA ARG A 122 8.37 0.76 6.90
C ARG A 122 9.03 -0.19 5.91
N HIS A 123 9.20 -1.44 6.30
CA HIS A 123 9.65 -2.52 5.44
C HIS A 123 8.56 -3.58 5.30
N GLN A 124 8.22 -3.93 4.07
CA GLN A 124 7.25 -4.98 3.73
C GLN A 124 7.95 -6.09 2.96
N GLU A 125 7.61 -7.34 3.26
CA GLU A 125 8.12 -8.52 2.57
C GLU A 125 6.96 -9.51 2.35
N ILE A 126 6.77 -9.96 1.11
CA ILE A 126 5.80 -11.00 0.78
C ILE A 126 6.50 -12.35 0.69
N LYS A 127 5.91 -13.36 1.32
CA LYS A 127 6.43 -14.73 1.44
C LYS A 127 5.36 -15.70 0.95
N PRO A 128 5.44 -16.20 -0.31
CA PRO A 128 4.63 -17.34 -0.73
C PRO A 128 5.12 -18.62 -0.04
N GLN A 129 4.33 -19.69 -0.07
CA GLN A 129 4.78 -21.01 0.40
C GLN A 129 5.96 -21.54 -0.42
N ALA A 130 5.91 -21.33 -1.73
CA ALA A 130 6.96 -21.67 -2.68
C ALA A 130 6.83 -20.83 -3.95
N PHE A 131 7.91 -20.72 -4.72
CA PHE A 131 7.86 -20.23 -6.09
C PHE A 131 7.48 -21.37 -7.05
N LEU A 132 6.73 -21.03 -8.10
CA LEU A 132 6.08 -21.96 -9.02
C LEU A 132 6.28 -21.54 -10.49
N ASN A 133 7.23 -20.64 -10.78
CA ASN A 133 7.51 -20.16 -12.13
C ASN A 133 8.05 -21.25 -13.06
N SER A 134 8.64 -22.33 -12.52
CA SER A 134 8.99 -23.53 -13.30
C SER A 134 7.79 -24.21 -13.97
N GLN A 135 6.58 -23.98 -13.43
CA GLN A 135 5.32 -24.49 -13.96
C GLN A 135 4.59 -23.48 -14.88
N PHE A 136 5.20 -22.35 -15.21
CA PHE A 136 4.62 -21.38 -16.12
C PHE A 136 4.41 -22.01 -17.51
N LYS A 137 3.23 -21.80 -18.08
CA LYS A 137 2.83 -22.36 -19.37
C LYS A 137 1.89 -21.40 -20.09
N ILE A 138 2.03 -21.32 -21.41
CA ILE A 138 1.14 -20.55 -22.28
C ILE A 138 0.34 -21.55 -23.13
N GLU A 139 -0.99 -21.44 -23.10
CA GLU A 139 -1.86 -22.21 -23.98
C GLU A 139 -1.87 -21.56 -25.36
N ASP A 140 -1.59 -22.35 -26.39
CA ASP A 140 -1.63 -21.86 -27.78
C ASP A 140 -3.08 -21.71 -28.23
N LYS A 141 -3.35 -20.66 -29.01
CA LYS A 141 -4.64 -20.50 -29.68
C LYS A 141 -4.84 -21.66 -30.68
N LYS A 142 -6.09 -22.03 -30.94
CA LYS A 142 -6.44 -23.13 -31.86
C LYS A 142 -5.80 -22.97 -33.24
N ASP A 143 -5.74 -21.72 -33.73
CA ASP A 143 -5.21 -21.37 -35.06
C ASP A 143 -3.86 -20.63 -34.98
N ALA A 144 -3.09 -20.86 -33.92
CA ALA A 144 -1.80 -20.19 -33.74
C ALA A 144 -0.78 -20.60 -34.82
N THR A 145 -0.09 -19.62 -35.38
CA THR A 145 1.01 -19.87 -36.33
C THR A 145 2.21 -20.51 -35.62
N ASP A 146 3.10 -21.15 -36.36
CA ASP A 146 4.30 -21.76 -35.76
C ASP A 146 5.25 -20.71 -35.18
N GLU A 147 5.26 -19.49 -35.72
CA GLU A 147 5.97 -18.35 -35.14
C GLU A 147 5.38 -17.94 -33.78
N GLU A 148 4.05 -17.91 -33.65
CA GLU A 148 3.38 -17.61 -32.37
C GLU A 148 3.67 -18.69 -31.32
N LYS A 149 3.62 -19.98 -31.71
CA LYS A 149 3.97 -21.10 -30.82
C LYS A 149 5.42 -21.01 -30.38
N LYS A 150 6.35 -20.70 -31.29
CA LYS A 150 7.77 -20.51 -30.96
C LYS A 150 7.95 -19.39 -29.94
N LYS A 151 7.33 -18.23 -30.17
CA LYS A 151 7.33 -17.10 -29.23
C LYS A 151 6.78 -17.49 -27.86
N ASN A 152 5.74 -18.31 -27.80
CA ASN A 152 5.20 -18.82 -26.54
C ASN A 152 6.21 -19.70 -25.79
N ARG A 153 6.90 -20.62 -26.50
CA ARG A 153 7.94 -21.47 -25.88
C ARG A 153 9.15 -20.66 -25.42
N ASP A 154 9.56 -19.64 -26.17
CA ASP A 154 10.63 -18.73 -25.76
C ASP A 154 10.24 -17.97 -24.48
N ASN A 155 9.01 -17.44 -24.42
CA ASN A 155 8.50 -16.81 -23.20
C ASN A 155 8.42 -17.78 -22.01
N GLU A 156 8.03 -19.03 -22.25
CA GLU A 156 8.03 -20.05 -21.19
C GLU A 156 9.45 -20.31 -20.66
N ASN A 157 10.43 -20.45 -21.55
CA ASN A 157 11.82 -20.69 -21.17
C ASN A 157 12.38 -19.52 -20.35
N ILE A 158 12.09 -18.28 -20.76
CA ILE A 158 12.47 -17.08 -20.01
C ILE A 158 11.88 -17.11 -18.60
N ALA A 159 10.56 -17.32 -18.45
CA ALA A 159 9.91 -17.31 -17.14
C ALA A 159 10.42 -18.44 -16.22
N LYS A 160 10.69 -19.63 -16.77
CA LYS A 160 11.20 -20.78 -16.04
C LYS A 160 12.66 -20.62 -15.61
N ALA A 161 13.45 -19.81 -16.32
CA ALA A 161 14.86 -19.57 -16.01
C ALA A 161 15.07 -18.67 -14.77
N TYR A 162 14.07 -17.88 -14.36
CA TYR A 162 14.20 -16.99 -13.21
C TYR A 162 14.34 -17.73 -11.89
N ARG A 163 15.28 -17.26 -11.06
CA ARG A 163 15.39 -17.63 -9.64
C ARG A 163 14.70 -16.58 -8.79
N LEU A 164 13.43 -16.83 -8.47
CA LEU A 164 12.62 -15.86 -7.74
C LEU A 164 13.02 -15.75 -6.26
N THR A 165 12.83 -14.55 -5.72
CA THR A 165 13.05 -14.20 -4.32
C THR A 165 11.87 -13.42 -3.76
N ASN A 166 11.76 -13.32 -2.44
CA ASN A 166 10.67 -12.57 -1.82
C ASN A 166 10.73 -11.09 -2.26
N PRO A 167 9.64 -10.53 -2.80
CA PRO A 167 9.60 -9.12 -3.11
C PRO A 167 9.50 -8.31 -1.82
N THR A 168 10.21 -7.19 -1.80
CA THR A 168 10.28 -6.31 -0.63
C THR A 168 10.02 -4.88 -1.02
N LYS A 169 9.47 -4.10 -0.09
CA LYS A 169 9.36 -2.65 -0.21
C LYS A 169 9.82 -1.97 1.06
N THR A 170 10.71 -0.99 0.92
CA THR A 170 11.12 -0.11 2.01
C THR A 170 10.64 1.29 1.71
N ASP A 171 9.89 1.88 2.64
CA ASP A 171 9.51 3.29 2.66
C ASP A 171 10.24 3.97 3.82
N THR A 172 10.86 5.11 3.54
CA THR A 172 11.53 5.97 4.53
C THR A 172 11.07 7.40 4.33
N GLY A 173 10.64 8.05 5.40
CA GLY A 173 10.20 9.44 5.37
C GLY A 173 10.85 10.24 6.50
N ALA A 174 11.21 11.48 6.23
CA ALA A 174 11.54 12.47 7.25
C ALA A 174 10.63 13.69 7.04
N TYR A 175 10.18 14.30 8.12
CA TYR A 175 9.30 15.46 8.04
C TYR A 175 9.65 16.52 9.07
N ILE A 176 9.29 17.76 8.72
CA ILE A 176 9.29 18.92 9.59
C ILE A 176 8.01 19.71 9.31
N GLU A 177 7.37 20.20 10.36
CA GLU A 177 6.13 20.95 10.30
C GLU A 177 6.12 22.00 11.42
N ALA A 178 5.86 23.25 11.07
CA ALA A 178 5.68 24.34 12.00
C ALA A 178 4.19 24.67 12.10
N ILE A 179 3.70 24.79 13.33
CA ILE A 179 2.35 25.23 13.67
C ILE A 179 2.51 26.53 14.46
N HIS A 180 1.97 27.62 13.92
CA HIS A 180 2.03 28.94 14.53
C HIS A 180 0.62 29.46 14.73
N GLU A 181 0.31 29.92 15.94
CA GLU A 181 -0.97 30.52 16.28
C GLU A 181 -0.82 32.03 16.49
N ILE A 182 -1.69 32.83 15.90
CA ILE A 182 -1.70 34.29 16.01
C ILE A 182 -3.12 34.83 15.79
N ASP A 183 -3.66 35.57 16.77
CA ASP A 183 -4.94 36.29 16.68
C ASP A 183 -6.11 35.49 16.08
N GLY A 184 -6.30 34.25 16.55
CA GLY A 184 -7.36 33.36 16.06
C GLY A 184 -7.06 32.67 14.73
N PHE A 185 -5.85 32.82 14.19
CA PHE A 185 -5.34 32.03 13.07
C PHE A 185 -4.37 30.96 13.56
N THR A 186 -4.52 29.74 13.06
CA THR A 186 -3.53 28.68 13.17
C THR A 186 -2.96 28.39 11.78
N LEU A 187 -1.71 28.75 11.57
CA LEU A 187 -0.95 28.50 10.34
C LEU A 187 -0.14 27.22 10.50
N THR A 188 -0.23 26.32 9.54
CA THR A 188 0.54 25.07 9.51
C THR A 188 1.33 25.02 8.22
N GLY A 189 2.65 24.90 8.30
CA GLY A 189 3.53 24.72 7.15
C GLY A 189 4.43 23.52 7.36
N GLY A 190 4.47 22.60 6.40
CA GLY A 190 5.22 21.36 6.52
C GLY A 190 5.95 20.96 5.24
N LEU A 191 6.95 20.12 5.40
CA LEU A 191 7.69 19.49 4.32
C LEU A 191 8.04 18.06 4.69
N ARG A 192 7.77 17.13 3.77
CA ARG A 192 8.21 15.75 3.87
C ARG A 192 9.21 15.41 2.76
N TYR A 193 10.26 14.71 3.11
CA TYR A 193 11.09 13.95 2.18
C TYR A 193 10.69 12.48 2.28
N ASP A 194 10.09 11.93 1.24
CA ASP A 194 9.68 10.52 1.19
C ASP A 194 10.52 9.79 0.13
N ARG A 195 11.15 8.68 0.52
CA ARG A 195 11.93 7.81 -0.36
C ARG A 195 11.40 6.39 -0.27
N PHE A 196 11.36 5.70 -1.40
CA PHE A 196 11.05 4.28 -1.43
C PHE A 196 12.11 3.48 -2.19
N LYS A 197 12.15 2.18 -1.90
CA LYS A 197 12.88 1.17 -2.66
C LYS A 197 11.99 -0.07 -2.78
N VAL A 198 11.64 -0.44 -4.00
CA VAL A 198 10.91 -1.68 -4.33
C VAL A 198 11.91 -2.67 -4.92
N LYS A 199 11.91 -3.90 -4.39
CA LYS A 199 12.55 -5.06 -5.00
C LYS A 199 11.45 -6.04 -5.41
N THR A 200 11.33 -6.32 -6.69
CA THR A 200 10.36 -7.29 -7.23
C THR A 200 10.86 -8.73 -7.07
N HIS A 201 10.00 -9.71 -7.35
CA HIS A 201 10.31 -11.10 -7.05
C HIS A 201 11.39 -11.70 -7.97
N ASP A 202 11.71 -11.03 -9.07
CA ASP A 202 12.81 -11.33 -10.00
C ASP A 202 14.15 -10.76 -9.52
N GLY A 203 14.17 -10.01 -8.41
CA GLY A 203 15.35 -9.38 -7.86
C GLY A 203 15.59 -7.95 -8.34
N LYS A 204 14.87 -7.46 -9.35
CA LYS A 204 15.01 -6.09 -9.86
C LYS A 204 14.66 -5.09 -8.76
N THR A 205 15.44 -4.04 -8.64
CA THR A 205 15.26 -2.99 -7.62
C THR A 205 15.11 -1.63 -8.28
N VAL A 206 14.07 -0.89 -7.90
CA VAL A 206 13.83 0.50 -8.32
C VAL A 206 13.55 1.36 -7.09
N SER A 207 14.11 2.56 -7.08
CA SER A 207 13.92 3.55 -6.01
C SER A 207 13.69 4.93 -6.58
N SER A 208 12.91 5.74 -5.86
CA SER A 208 12.74 7.16 -6.14
C SER A 208 12.45 7.91 -4.84
N SER A 209 12.47 9.24 -4.91
CA SER A 209 12.17 10.10 -3.77
C SER A 209 11.45 11.37 -4.19
N ASN A 210 10.68 11.95 -3.28
CA ASN A 210 9.90 13.16 -3.50
C ASN A 210 9.99 14.11 -2.30
N LEU A 211 9.98 15.41 -2.60
CA LEU A 211 9.69 16.45 -1.62
C LEU A 211 8.20 16.81 -1.71
N ASN A 212 7.54 16.84 -0.57
CA ASN A 212 6.10 16.99 -0.45
C ASN A 212 5.80 18.14 0.54
N PRO A 213 5.64 19.38 0.05
CA PRO A 213 5.25 20.50 0.90
C PRO A 213 3.76 20.44 1.25
N SER A 214 3.40 20.96 2.42
CA SER A 214 2.03 21.12 2.89
C SER A 214 1.85 22.49 3.52
N PHE A 215 0.69 23.09 3.32
CA PHE A 215 0.31 24.33 3.99
C PHE A 215 -1.18 24.28 4.34
N GLY A 216 -1.53 24.79 5.52
CA GLY A 216 -2.91 24.91 5.97
C GLY A 216 -3.10 26.12 6.86
N VAL A 217 -4.32 26.63 6.86
CA VAL A 217 -4.77 27.69 7.76
C VAL A 217 -6.10 27.28 8.37
N ILE A 218 -6.22 27.51 9.67
CA ILE A 218 -7.51 27.54 10.37
C ILE A 218 -7.69 28.98 10.85
N TRP A 219 -8.87 29.54 10.60
CA TRP A 219 -9.26 30.84 11.11
C TRP A 219 -10.49 30.67 12.01
N GLN A 220 -10.38 31.10 13.25
CA GLN A 220 -11.42 31.03 14.27
C GLN A 220 -11.81 32.45 14.70
N PRO A 221 -12.66 33.15 13.93
CA PRO A 221 -13.08 34.52 14.25
C PRO A 221 -14.01 34.61 15.46
N HIS A 222 -14.63 33.50 15.85
CA HIS A 222 -15.57 33.41 16.96
C HIS A 222 -15.40 32.04 17.64
N GLU A 223 -15.70 31.95 18.93
CA GLU A 223 -15.67 30.68 19.70
C GLU A 223 -16.52 29.54 19.10
N HIS A 224 -17.50 29.87 18.24
CA HIS A 224 -18.42 28.91 17.64
C HIS A 224 -18.14 28.63 16.16
N TRP A 225 -17.22 29.37 15.53
CA TRP A 225 -16.97 29.29 14.09
C TRP A 225 -15.49 29.07 13.80
N SER A 226 -15.16 28.09 12.99
CA SER A 226 -13.85 27.96 12.36
C SER A 226 -13.97 27.70 10.87
N PHE A 227 -13.04 28.26 10.12
CA PHE A 227 -12.88 28.06 8.68
C PHE A 227 -11.50 27.48 8.42
N SER A 228 -11.40 26.56 7.47
CA SER A 228 -10.15 25.91 7.13
C SER A 228 -9.87 25.96 5.64
N ALA A 229 -8.60 26.05 5.30
CA ALA A 229 -8.11 25.83 3.95
C ALA A 229 -6.77 25.12 4.00
N SER A 230 -6.53 24.17 3.11
CA SER A 230 -5.25 23.47 3.02
C SER A 230 -4.85 23.16 1.57
N HIS A 231 -3.55 23.09 1.35
CA HIS A 231 -2.92 22.71 0.09
C HIS A 231 -1.74 21.79 0.36
N ASN A 232 -1.96 20.49 0.15
CA ASN A 232 -1.06 19.43 0.61
C ASN A 232 -0.56 18.59 -0.56
N TYR A 233 0.77 18.38 -0.61
CA TYR A 233 1.37 17.35 -1.44
C TYR A 233 1.67 16.11 -0.60
N ALA A 234 1.48 14.93 -1.18
CA ALA A 234 1.89 13.67 -0.58
C ALA A 234 2.26 12.66 -1.68
N SER A 235 3.23 11.78 -1.42
CA SER A 235 3.58 10.72 -2.36
C SER A 235 3.31 9.33 -1.82
N ARG A 236 2.90 8.41 -2.69
CA ARG A 236 2.65 7.00 -2.37
C ARG A 236 3.50 6.10 -3.27
N SER A 237 4.39 5.34 -2.65
CA SER A 237 5.26 4.38 -3.35
C SER A 237 4.47 3.25 -4.00
N PRO A 238 5.03 2.61 -5.05
CA PRO A 238 4.37 1.48 -5.68
C PRO A 238 3.98 0.37 -4.71
N ARG A 239 2.83 -0.25 -4.97
CA ARG A 239 2.40 -1.41 -4.20
C ARG A 239 3.14 -2.64 -4.74
N LEU A 240 3.55 -3.53 -3.85
CA LEU A 240 3.92 -4.87 -4.29
C LEU A 240 2.69 -5.54 -4.91
N TYR A 241 2.92 -6.41 -5.89
CA TYR A 241 1.85 -7.15 -6.55
C TYR A 241 1.12 -8.09 -5.58
N ASP A 242 0.01 -8.66 -6.02
CA ASP A 242 -0.83 -9.53 -5.19
C ASP A 242 -0.01 -10.65 -4.54
N ALA A 243 -0.08 -10.74 -3.21
CA ALA A 243 0.72 -11.68 -2.45
C ALA A 243 0.46 -13.14 -2.86
N LEU A 244 -0.80 -13.45 -3.17
CA LEU A 244 -1.22 -14.78 -3.58
C LEU A 244 -0.63 -15.21 -4.92
N GLN A 245 -0.26 -14.26 -5.80
CA GLN A 245 0.33 -14.54 -7.13
C GLN A 245 1.86 -14.43 -7.15
N THR A 246 2.49 -14.09 -6.02
CA THR A 246 3.94 -13.86 -5.92
C THR A 246 4.78 -15.09 -6.29
N HIS A 247 4.18 -16.29 -6.26
CA HIS A 247 4.82 -17.54 -6.69
C HIS A 247 5.23 -17.55 -8.18
N GLY A 248 4.70 -16.67 -9.04
CA GLY A 248 5.16 -16.51 -10.42
C GLY A 248 4.70 -17.57 -11.44
N LYS A 249 3.76 -18.46 -11.07
CA LYS A 249 3.21 -19.47 -12.01
C LYS A 249 2.46 -18.83 -13.19
N ARG A 250 2.01 -17.58 -13.02
CA ARG A 250 1.31 -16.79 -14.04
C ARG A 250 2.21 -15.79 -14.75
N GLY A 251 3.53 -15.94 -14.64
CA GLY A 251 4.54 -15.08 -15.25
C GLY A 251 5.24 -14.21 -14.22
N ILE A 252 6.29 -13.55 -14.68
CA ILE A 252 7.15 -12.69 -13.87
C ILE A 252 6.55 -11.30 -13.77
N ILE A 253 6.53 -10.75 -12.57
CA ILE A 253 6.09 -9.39 -12.25
C ILE A 253 7.31 -8.60 -11.80
N SER A 254 7.65 -7.59 -12.58
CA SER A 254 8.76 -6.69 -12.38
C SER A 254 8.27 -5.24 -12.32
N ILE A 255 9.21 -4.30 -12.32
CA ILE A 255 8.95 -2.86 -12.24
C ILE A 255 9.81 -2.14 -13.28
N ALA A 256 9.20 -1.23 -14.05
CA ALA A 256 9.93 -0.53 -15.10
C ALA A 256 10.95 0.44 -14.52
N ASP A 257 12.02 0.68 -15.28
CA ASP A 257 13.05 1.65 -14.88
C ASP A 257 12.46 3.05 -14.76
N GLY A 258 12.94 3.81 -13.78
CA GLY A 258 12.47 5.18 -13.55
C GLY A 258 11.05 5.30 -12.99
N THR A 259 10.36 4.19 -12.66
CA THR A 259 9.04 4.23 -12.03
C THR A 259 9.08 5.07 -10.74
N LYS A 260 8.17 6.04 -10.65
CA LYS A 260 8.06 7.00 -9.54
C LYS A 260 6.89 6.66 -8.62
N ALA A 261 6.87 7.30 -7.46
CA ALA A 261 5.72 7.29 -6.57
C ALA A 261 4.56 8.10 -7.20
N GLU A 262 3.33 7.66 -6.94
CA GLU A 262 2.15 8.50 -7.17
C GLU A 262 2.29 9.76 -6.35
N ARG A 263 2.02 10.93 -6.92
CA ARG A 263 2.12 12.22 -6.21
C ARG A 263 0.78 12.94 -6.22
N ALA A 264 0.12 12.93 -5.06
CA ALA A 264 -1.12 13.62 -4.82
C ALA A 264 -0.87 15.10 -4.51
N ARG A 265 -1.75 15.95 -5.03
CA ARG A 265 -1.96 17.34 -4.64
C ARG A 265 -3.42 17.49 -4.25
N ASN A 266 -3.68 17.79 -2.99
CA ASN A 266 -5.02 17.97 -2.45
C ASN A 266 -5.20 19.42 -2.00
N THR A 267 -6.27 20.06 -2.47
CA THR A 267 -6.71 21.36 -1.96
C THR A 267 -8.07 21.15 -1.33
N GLU A 268 -8.29 21.63 -0.11
CA GLU A 268 -9.58 21.54 0.56
C GLU A 268 -9.90 22.85 1.28
N ILE A 269 -11.17 23.22 1.25
CA ILE A 269 -11.74 24.28 2.10
C ILE A 269 -12.85 23.68 2.95
N GLY A 270 -13.04 24.21 4.15
CA GLY A 270 -14.10 23.76 5.03
C GLY A 270 -14.51 24.79 6.07
N PHE A 271 -15.60 24.48 6.78
CA PHE A 271 -16.06 25.24 7.93
C PHE A 271 -16.60 24.30 9.01
N ASN A 272 -16.52 24.74 10.25
CA ASN A 272 -17.20 24.12 11.38
C ASN A 272 -17.94 25.20 12.18
N TYR A 273 -19.18 24.89 12.54
CA TYR A 273 -20.00 25.63 13.46
C TYR A 273 -20.42 24.74 14.63
N ASN A 274 -20.31 25.24 15.86
CA ASN A 274 -20.82 24.56 17.05
C ASN A 274 -21.10 25.58 18.16
N ASN A 275 -22.36 25.67 18.62
CA ASN A 275 -22.75 26.53 19.74
C ASN A 275 -23.23 25.75 20.99
N GLY A 276 -22.92 24.45 21.07
CA GLY A 276 -23.34 23.55 22.14
C GLY A 276 -24.73 22.92 21.92
N THR A 277 -25.60 23.55 21.14
CA THR A 277 -26.94 23.03 20.81
C THR A 277 -27.01 22.54 19.36
N PHE A 278 -26.49 23.34 18.44
CA PHE A 278 -26.45 23.05 17.01
C PHE A 278 -25.00 22.94 16.55
N ALA A 279 -24.74 21.94 15.71
CA ALA A 279 -23.45 21.76 15.06
C ALA A 279 -23.64 21.51 13.56
N ALA A 280 -22.79 22.12 12.75
CA ALA A 280 -22.75 21.94 11.30
C ALA A 280 -21.31 21.99 10.81
N ASN A 281 -21.01 21.21 9.79
CA ASN A 281 -19.71 21.23 9.11
C ASN A 281 -19.90 20.99 7.62
N GLY A 282 -18.93 21.44 6.83
CA GLY A 282 -18.89 21.19 5.39
C GLY A 282 -17.48 21.28 4.87
N SER A 283 -17.17 20.45 3.87
CA SER A 283 -15.89 20.41 3.18
C SER A 283 -16.10 20.35 1.68
N TYR A 284 -15.18 20.96 0.94
CA TYR A 284 -15.07 20.81 -0.50
C TYR A 284 -13.60 20.62 -0.87
N PHE A 285 -13.30 19.58 -1.63
CA PHE A 285 -11.92 19.21 -1.96
C PHE A 285 -11.72 18.98 -3.46
N TRP A 286 -10.49 19.23 -3.91
CA TRP A 286 -9.98 18.93 -5.24
C TRP A 286 -8.70 18.13 -5.11
N GLN A 287 -8.61 17.02 -5.84
CA GLN A 287 -7.45 16.14 -5.78
C GLN A 287 -6.90 15.85 -7.18
N THR A 288 -5.59 15.97 -7.35
CA THR A 288 -4.88 15.49 -8.54
C THR A 288 -3.74 14.57 -8.12
N ILE A 289 -3.72 13.34 -8.61
CA ILE A 289 -2.65 12.37 -8.39
C ILE A 289 -1.91 12.18 -9.70
N LYS A 290 -0.67 12.68 -9.78
CA LYS A 290 0.22 12.44 -10.91
C LYS A 290 0.93 11.10 -10.77
N ASP A 291 1.41 10.58 -11.89
CA ASP A 291 2.19 9.33 -11.97
C ASP A 291 1.41 8.13 -11.39
N ALA A 292 0.10 8.10 -11.65
CA ALA A 292 -0.82 7.02 -11.25
C ALA A 292 -0.24 5.67 -11.67
N LEU A 293 -0.13 4.73 -10.73
CA LEU A 293 0.50 3.45 -10.99
C LEU A 293 -0.52 2.46 -11.53
N ALA A 294 -0.18 1.81 -12.64
CA ALA A 294 -0.87 0.62 -13.09
C ALA A 294 0.03 -0.59 -12.82
N ASN A 295 -0.40 -1.44 -11.90
CA ASN A 295 0.15 -2.80 -11.84
C ASN A 295 -0.13 -3.50 -13.17
N PRO A 296 0.78 -4.36 -13.65
CA PRO A 296 0.65 -4.98 -14.96
C PRO A 296 -0.69 -5.73 -15.08
N GLN A 297 -1.50 -5.29 -16.04
CA GLN A 297 -2.78 -5.92 -16.39
C GLN A 297 -2.56 -6.83 -17.61
N ASN A 298 -3.26 -7.96 -17.64
CA ASN A 298 -3.39 -8.75 -18.86
C ASN A 298 -4.33 -8.02 -19.83
N ARG A 299 -3.79 -7.06 -20.59
CA ARG A 299 -4.49 -6.52 -21.77
C ARG A 299 -4.31 -7.52 -22.92
N HIS A 300 -5.38 -7.75 -23.65
CA HIS A 300 -5.75 -9.01 -24.32
C HIS A 300 -4.83 -9.62 -25.40
N GLU A 301 -3.60 -9.14 -25.67
CA GLU A 301 -2.91 -9.51 -26.93
C GLU A 301 -1.41 -9.84 -26.89
N SER A 302 -0.75 -9.89 -25.73
CA SER A 302 0.54 -10.60 -25.66
C SER A 302 0.81 -11.21 -24.30
N THR A 303 1.05 -12.52 -24.27
CA THR A 303 1.50 -13.22 -23.07
C THR A 303 3.02 -13.08 -22.96
N THR A 304 3.49 -11.98 -22.39
CA THR A 304 4.92 -11.78 -22.15
C THR A 304 5.37 -12.53 -20.89
N ALA A 305 6.59 -13.08 -20.93
CA ALA A 305 7.19 -13.76 -19.78
C ALA A 305 7.34 -12.85 -18.55
N VAL A 306 7.69 -11.58 -18.80
CA VAL A 306 7.89 -10.54 -17.80
C VAL A 306 6.90 -9.41 -18.06
N ARG A 307 6.28 -8.91 -16.99
CA ARG A 307 5.37 -7.75 -17.03
C ARG A 307 5.78 -6.76 -15.97
N GLU A 308 5.78 -5.49 -16.32
CA GLU A 308 6.27 -4.43 -15.45
C GLU A 308 5.15 -3.54 -14.94
N ALA A 309 5.25 -3.12 -13.67
CA ALA A 309 4.50 -1.97 -13.17
C ALA A 309 5.09 -0.67 -13.74
N VAL A 310 4.21 0.24 -14.18
CA VAL A 310 4.57 1.51 -14.80
C VAL A 310 3.72 2.67 -14.24
N ASN A 311 4.22 3.90 -14.31
CA ASN A 311 3.37 5.09 -14.16
C ASN A 311 2.55 5.25 -15.46
N ALA A 312 1.23 5.27 -15.35
CA ALA A 312 0.29 5.13 -16.46
C ALA A 312 -0.68 6.31 -16.63
N GLY A 313 -0.43 7.45 -15.96
CA GLY A 313 -1.21 8.67 -16.15
C GLY A 313 -1.43 9.48 -14.87
N TYR A 314 -2.60 10.10 -14.76
CA TYR A 314 -3.02 10.85 -13.58
C TYR A 314 -4.48 10.54 -13.21
N ILE A 315 -4.84 10.76 -11.95
CA ILE A 315 -6.22 10.68 -11.43
C ILE A 315 -6.62 12.08 -11.00
N LYS A 316 -7.84 12.52 -11.32
CA LYS A 316 -8.37 13.81 -10.90
C LYS A 316 -9.78 13.63 -10.37
N ASN A 317 -10.01 14.12 -9.17
CA ASN A 317 -11.32 14.25 -8.52
C ASN A 317 -11.54 15.71 -8.16
#